data_AF-A0A949S1E0-F1
#
_entry.id   AF-A0A949S1E0-F1
#
_cell.length_a   1.000
_cell.length_b   1.000
_cell.length_c   1.000
_cell.angle_alpha   90.00
_cell.angle_beta   90.00
_cell.angle_gamma   90.00
#
_symmetry.space_group_name_H-M   'P 1'
#
loop_
_entity.id
_entity.type
_entity.pdbx_description
1 polymer ?
#
loop_
_entity_poly.entity_id
_entity_poly.type
_entity_poly.pdbx_seq_one_letter_code
_entity_poly.pdbx_strand_id
1 'polypeptide(L)'
;MIIRSEKNRNEVIKVYNTLDHYNTDSKIISSSDVSNEFSGLVLSNFYSGKKSRNLYKEIITKRFPNTIFFDVYNSQFITFPDTLNLKEEFSGSNKILLQTKNENQNEKFILSLKSKLNNENIELKKVFSNNIGESLFEIIIK
;
A
#
# COMPACT_ATOMS: atom_id res chain seq x y z
N MET A 1 -32.19 2.72 0.92
CA MET A 1 -30.82 3.10 0.51
C MET A 1 -29.82 2.10 1.10
N ILE A 2 -29.87 0.84 0.65
CA ILE A 2 -29.06 -0.29 1.19
C ILE A 2 -28.22 -0.95 0.09
N ILE A 3 -28.64 -0.87 -1.17
CA ILE A 3 -27.98 -1.48 -2.33
C ILE A 3 -26.54 -0.94 -2.56
N ARG A 4 -26.25 0.32 -2.18
CA ARG A 4 -24.91 0.90 -2.32
C ARG A 4 -23.89 0.29 -1.36
N SER A 5 -24.29 -0.11 -0.15
CA SER A 5 -23.35 -0.69 0.83
C SER A 5 -22.99 -2.14 0.48
N GLU A 6 -23.94 -2.94 -0.01
CA GLU A 6 -23.67 -4.31 -0.46
C GLU A 6 -22.80 -4.35 -1.72
N LYS A 7 -23.09 -3.48 -2.70
CA LYS A 7 -22.25 -3.37 -3.91
C LYS A 7 -20.81 -3.00 -3.54
N ASN A 8 -20.62 -2.01 -2.68
CA ASN A 8 -19.29 -1.61 -2.23
C ASN A 8 -18.59 -2.72 -1.44
N ARG A 9 -19.31 -3.44 -0.58
CA ARG A 9 -18.76 -4.59 0.17
C ARG A 9 -18.26 -5.68 -0.79
N ASN A 10 -19.04 -6.01 -1.82
CA ASN A 10 -18.63 -7.02 -2.81
C ASN A 10 -17.39 -6.60 -3.59
N GLU A 11 -17.27 -5.32 -3.97
CA GLU A 11 -16.08 -4.81 -4.67
C GLU A 11 -14.83 -4.81 -3.78
N VAL A 12 -14.98 -4.58 -2.47
CA VAL A 12 -13.89 -4.72 -1.50
C VAL A 12 -13.48 -6.19 -1.33
N ILE A 13 -14.44 -7.12 -1.26
CA ILE A 13 -14.15 -8.57 -1.18
C ILE A 13 -13.35 -9.02 -2.42
N LYS A 14 -13.67 -8.52 -3.61
CA LYS A 14 -12.90 -8.84 -4.83
C LYS A 14 -11.43 -8.40 -4.73
N VAL A 15 -11.15 -7.26 -4.10
CA VAL A 15 -9.76 -6.82 -3.86
C VAL A 15 -9.05 -7.82 -2.97
N TYR A 16 -9.62 -8.16 -1.81
CA TYR A 16 -9.02 -9.11 -0.87
C TYR A 16 -8.80 -10.48 -1.51
N ASN A 17 -9.80 -11.01 -2.21
CA ASN A 17 -9.66 -12.29 -2.93
C ASN A 17 -8.55 -12.24 -3.99
N THR A 18 -8.36 -11.08 -4.63
CA THR A 18 -7.26 -10.90 -5.60
C THR A 18 -5.92 -10.87 -4.88
N LEU A 19 -5.80 -10.12 -3.78
CA LEU A 19 -4.58 -10.08 -2.97
C LEU A 19 -4.21 -11.49 -2.46
N ASP A 20 -5.18 -12.26 -1.99
CA ASP A 20 -4.99 -13.65 -1.55
C ASP A 20 -4.56 -14.57 -2.71
N HIS A 21 -5.13 -14.38 -3.92
CA HIS A 21 -4.76 -15.16 -5.11
C HIS A 21 -3.33 -14.92 -5.57
N TYR A 22 -2.74 -13.75 -5.27
CA TYR A 22 -1.36 -13.42 -5.58
C TYR A 22 -0.32 -14.15 -4.69
N ASN A 23 -0.74 -15.12 -3.86
CA ASN A 23 0.05 -15.95 -2.94
C ASN A 23 0.62 -15.17 -1.73
N THR A 24 0.77 -15.87 -0.60
CA THR A 24 1.11 -15.33 0.75
C THR A 24 2.42 -14.55 0.84
N ASP A 25 3.33 -14.74 -0.10
CA ASP A 25 4.66 -14.12 -0.08
C ASP A 25 4.70 -12.77 -0.83
N SER A 26 3.59 -12.39 -1.46
CA SER A 26 3.47 -11.08 -2.11
C SER A 26 3.42 -9.97 -1.07
N LYS A 27 4.28 -8.96 -1.24
CA LYS A 27 4.28 -7.78 -0.39
C LYS A 27 3.34 -6.72 -0.95
N ILE A 28 2.48 -6.18 -0.10
CA ILE A 28 1.49 -5.17 -0.50
C ILE A 28 1.94 -3.81 0.02
N ILE A 29 2.01 -2.84 -0.87
CA ILE A 29 2.17 -1.42 -0.58
C ILE A 29 0.80 -0.77 -0.73
N SER A 30 0.16 -0.45 0.39
CA SER A 30 -1.08 0.32 0.37
C SER A 30 -0.78 1.81 0.33
N SER A 31 -1.46 2.55 -0.55
CA SER A 31 -1.43 4.00 -0.51
C SER A 31 -2.46 4.61 0.44
N SER A 32 -2.24 5.89 0.78
CA SER A 32 -3.08 6.63 1.73
C SER A 32 -4.54 6.85 1.32
N ASP A 33 -4.88 6.64 0.05
CA ASP A 33 -6.22 6.75 -0.51
C ASP A 33 -7.03 5.43 -0.46
N VAL A 34 -6.38 4.31 -0.15
CA VAL A 34 -7.03 3.01 0.01
C VAL A 34 -7.74 2.93 1.34
N SER A 35 -8.94 2.36 1.34
CA SER A 35 -9.78 2.22 2.53
C SER A 35 -9.63 0.82 3.13
N ASN A 36 -8.43 0.49 3.60
CA ASN A 36 -8.16 -0.74 4.35
C ASN A 36 -7.73 -0.43 5.79
N GLU A 37 -7.69 -1.46 6.64
CA GLU A 37 -7.35 -1.29 8.05
C GLU A 37 -5.96 -0.68 8.25
N PHE A 38 -4.97 -1.15 7.49
CA PHE A 38 -3.60 -0.68 7.58
C PHE A 38 -3.49 0.82 7.27
N SER A 39 -4.02 1.27 6.12
CA SER A 39 -4.07 2.69 5.74
C SER A 39 -4.80 3.53 6.79
N GLY A 40 -5.92 3.04 7.34
CA GLY A 40 -6.66 3.73 8.40
C GLY A 40 -5.83 3.92 9.68
N LEU A 41 -5.06 2.90 10.08
CA LEU A 41 -4.18 2.97 11.25
C LEU A 41 -3.00 3.91 11.00
N VAL A 42 -2.37 3.86 9.82
CA VAL A 42 -1.25 4.74 9.46
C VAL A 42 -1.70 6.21 9.47
N LEU A 43 -2.85 6.53 8.87
CA LEU A 43 -3.40 7.88 8.92
C LEU A 43 -3.71 8.31 10.36
N SER A 44 -4.31 7.43 11.16
CA SER A 44 -4.57 7.71 12.58
C SER A 44 -3.29 7.98 13.39
N ASN A 45 -2.19 7.30 13.07
CA ASN A 45 -0.87 7.57 13.66
C ASN A 45 -0.39 9.01 13.38
N PHE A 46 -0.55 9.50 12.15
CA PHE A 46 -0.10 10.86 11.79
C PHE A 46 -0.97 11.97 12.37
N TYR A 47 -2.31 11.81 12.30
CA TYR A 47 -3.26 12.85 12.68
C TYR A 47 -3.70 12.82 14.16
N SER A 48 -3.21 11.87 14.95
CA SER A 48 -3.51 11.81 16.38
C SER A 48 -2.50 12.57 17.25
N GLY A 49 -2.92 12.93 18.46
CA GLY A 49 -2.06 13.56 19.46
C GLY A 49 -0.94 12.63 19.94
N LYS A 50 0.12 13.19 20.54
CA LYS A 50 1.38 12.49 20.90
C LYS A 50 1.17 11.15 21.64
N LYS A 51 0.22 11.08 22.59
CA LYS A 51 -0.08 9.84 23.34
C LYS A 51 -0.69 8.75 22.45
N SER A 52 -1.66 9.11 21.61
CA SER A 52 -2.34 8.20 20.69
C SER A 52 -1.43 7.74 19.55
N ARG A 53 -0.51 8.58 19.09
CA ARG A 53 0.48 8.24 18.06
C ARG A 53 1.31 7.02 18.46
N ASN A 54 1.85 7.00 19.69
CA ASN A 54 2.64 5.86 20.17
C ASN A 54 1.82 4.56 20.18
N LEU A 55 0.56 4.64 20.64
CA LEU A 55 -0.35 3.50 20.64
C LEU A 55 -0.60 2.96 19.22
N TYR A 56 -0.90 3.83 18.25
CA TYR A 56 -1.10 3.39 16.86
C TYR A 56 0.17 2.81 16.26
N LYS A 57 1.33 3.42 16.50
CA LYS A 57 2.62 2.89 16.04
C LYS A 57 2.89 1.48 16.58
N GLU A 58 2.63 1.23 17.86
CA GLU A 58 2.75 -0.09 18.48
C GLU A 58 1.79 -1.12 17.85
N ILE A 59 0.52 -0.73 17.66
CA ILE A 59 -0.49 -1.59 17.02
C ILE A 59 -0.08 -1.95 15.58
N ILE A 60 0.36 -0.97 14.79
CA ILE A 60 0.79 -1.18 13.40
C ILE A 60 1.99 -2.10 13.37
N THR A 61 3.03 -1.82 14.16
CA THR A 61 4.26 -2.62 14.18
C THR A 61 3.98 -4.08 14.57
N LYS A 62 3.05 -4.31 15.51
CA LYS A 62 2.68 -5.65 15.94
C LYS A 62 1.84 -6.42 14.91
N ARG A 63 0.92 -5.74 14.22
CA ARG A 63 -0.07 -6.40 13.34
C ARG A 63 0.36 -6.47 11.88
N PHE A 64 1.14 -5.50 11.44
CA PHE A 64 1.61 -5.34 10.06
C PHE A 64 3.14 -5.16 10.05
N PRO A 65 3.91 -6.12 10.61
CA PRO A 65 5.36 -6.00 10.66
C PRO A 65 5.93 -5.93 9.24
N ASN A 66 7.01 -5.16 9.08
CA ASN A 66 7.73 -5.00 7.82
C ASN A 66 6.85 -4.50 6.67
N THR A 67 5.75 -3.79 6.94
CA THR A 67 4.85 -3.31 5.88
C THR A 67 5.30 -1.94 5.40
N ILE A 68 5.12 -1.70 4.11
CA ILE A 68 5.47 -0.45 3.44
C ILE A 68 4.17 0.26 3.08
N PHE A 69 4.12 1.56 3.36
CA PHE A 69 3.01 2.43 3.03
C PHE A 69 3.48 3.56 2.12
N PHE A 70 2.64 3.97 1.18
CA PHE A 70 2.91 5.12 0.33
C PHE A 70 1.91 6.26 0.60
N ASP A 71 2.42 7.37 1.11
CA ASP A 71 1.62 8.57 1.28
C ASP A 71 1.59 9.37 -0.02
N VAL A 72 0.46 9.28 -0.75
CA VAL A 72 0.32 9.92 -2.06
C VAL A 72 0.32 11.46 -1.98
N TYR A 73 -0.02 12.04 -0.82
CA TYR A 73 -0.10 13.49 -0.67
C TYR A 73 1.29 14.12 -0.54
N ASN A 74 2.20 13.43 0.16
CA ASN A 74 3.58 13.87 0.35
C ASN A 74 4.59 13.12 -0.52
N SER A 75 4.13 12.17 -1.34
CA SER A 75 4.97 11.31 -2.22
C SER A 75 6.10 10.60 -1.47
N GLN A 76 5.81 10.14 -0.25
CA GLN A 76 6.79 9.55 0.66
C GLN A 76 6.45 8.10 1.02
N PHE A 77 7.49 7.29 1.19
CA PHE A 77 7.39 5.95 1.75
C PHE A 77 7.50 6.01 3.27
N ILE A 78 6.64 5.23 3.92
CA ILE A 78 6.56 5.11 5.38
C ILE A 78 6.65 3.62 5.69
N THR A 79 7.50 3.26 6.65
CA THR A 79 7.75 1.87 7.00
C THR A 79 7.48 1.63 8.48
N PHE A 80 7.02 0.43 8.79
CA PHE A 80 6.81 -0.02 10.17
C PHE A 80 7.42 -1.42 10.35
N PRO A 81 8.43 -1.59 11.22
CA PRO A 81 9.13 -0.54 11.98
C PRO A 81 9.91 0.43 11.07
N ASP A 82 10.21 1.64 11.58
CA ASP A 82 10.94 2.71 10.86
C ASP A 82 12.36 2.29 10.42
N THR A 83 12.84 1.12 10.84
CA THR A 83 14.15 0.55 10.52
C THR A 83 14.17 -0.27 9.23
N LEU A 84 13.01 -0.48 8.59
CA LEU A 84 12.91 -1.29 7.37
C LEU A 84 13.69 -0.64 6.21
N ASN A 85 14.62 -1.40 5.60
CA ASN A 85 15.36 -0.94 4.44
C ASN A 85 14.61 -1.26 3.14
N LEU A 86 14.07 -0.21 2.50
CA LEU A 86 13.38 -0.33 1.20
C LEU A 86 14.21 -1.07 0.14
N LYS A 87 15.52 -0.87 0.07
CA LYS A 87 16.34 -1.56 -0.95
C LYS A 87 16.37 -3.06 -0.75
N GLU A 88 16.49 -3.51 0.49
CA GLU A 88 16.50 -4.94 0.81
C GLU A 88 15.15 -5.58 0.48
N GLU A 89 14.05 -4.91 0.82
CA GLU A 89 12.70 -5.39 0.55
C GLU A 89 12.40 -5.58 -0.93
N PHE A 90 12.96 -4.71 -1.79
CA PHE A 90 12.80 -4.78 -3.23
C PHE A 90 13.88 -5.61 -3.94
N SER A 91 14.91 -6.08 -3.21
CA SER A 91 15.97 -6.94 -3.76
C SER A 91 15.65 -8.44 -3.68
N GLY A 92 14.63 -8.82 -2.89
CA GLY A 92 14.18 -10.21 -2.79
C GLY A 92 13.40 -10.66 -4.03
N SER A 93 13.23 -11.97 -4.18
CA SER A 93 12.37 -12.59 -5.20
C SER A 93 10.87 -12.43 -4.94
N ASN A 94 10.49 -11.51 -4.05
CA ASN A 94 9.11 -11.30 -3.65
C ASN A 94 8.40 -10.46 -4.68
N LYS A 95 7.19 -10.87 -5.05
CA LYS A 95 6.32 -10.04 -5.87
C LYS A 95 5.81 -8.88 -5.01
N ILE A 96 5.85 -7.67 -5.53
CA ILE A 96 5.41 -6.48 -4.81
C ILE A 96 4.24 -5.84 -5.55
N LEU A 97 3.14 -5.62 -4.84
CA LEU A 97 1.93 -5.01 -5.37
C LEU A 97 1.74 -3.61 -4.78
N LEU A 98 1.42 -2.64 -5.63
CA LEU A 98 0.87 -1.35 -5.23
C LEU A 98 -0.66 -1.43 -5.27
N GLN A 99 -1.31 -1.17 -4.14
CA GLN A 99 -2.75 -1.00 -4.03
C GLN A 99 -3.06 0.50 -3.93
N THR A 100 -3.88 1.03 -4.84
CA THR A 100 -4.21 2.47 -4.93
C THR A 100 -5.64 2.72 -5.41
N LYS A 101 -6.24 3.84 -5.01
CA LYS A 101 -7.50 4.36 -5.59
C LYS A 101 -7.29 5.55 -6.53
N ASN A 102 -6.06 6.02 -6.66
CA ASN A 102 -5.71 7.24 -7.36
C ASN A 102 -4.52 6.97 -8.29
N GLU A 103 -4.82 6.36 -9.43
CA GLU A 103 -3.82 6.03 -10.45
C GLU A 103 -3.09 7.27 -10.99
N ASN A 104 -3.68 8.47 -10.85
CA ASN A 104 -3.04 9.72 -11.24
C ASN A 104 -1.78 10.05 -10.41
N GLN A 105 -1.53 9.34 -9.30
CA GLN A 105 -0.31 9.50 -8.49
C GLN A 105 0.74 8.42 -8.78
N ASN A 106 0.48 7.49 -9.71
CA ASN A 106 1.40 6.41 -10.05
C ASN A 106 2.75 6.92 -10.57
N GLU A 107 2.76 8.02 -11.34
CA GLU A 107 4.02 8.62 -11.80
C GLU A 107 4.88 9.12 -10.64
N LYS A 108 4.27 9.79 -9.65
CA LYS A 108 4.99 10.25 -8.45
C LYS A 108 5.47 9.09 -7.59
N PHE A 109 4.67 8.02 -7.48
CA PHE A 109 5.08 6.79 -6.84
C PHE A 109 6.35 6.22 -7.49
N ILE A 110 6.34 6.06 -8.82
CA ILE A 110 7.49 5.54 -9.57
C ILE A 110 8.70 6.43 -9.36
N LEU A 111 8.58 7.75 -9.49
CA LEU A 111 9.70 8.68 -9.30
C LEU A 111 10.29 8.60 -7.88
N SER A 112 9.43 8.54 -6.86
CA SER A 112 9.86 8.36 -5.47
C SER A 112 10.59 7.03 -5.27
N LEU A 113 10.08 5.94 -5.87
CA LEU A 113 10.68 4.62 -5.77
C LEU A 113 12.03 4.55 -6.49
N LYS A 114 12.13 5.10 -7.71
CA LYS A 114 13.39 5.19 -8.47
C LYS A 114 14.47 5.92 -7.66
N SER A 115 14.11 7.04 -7.04
CA SER A 115 15.02 7.80 -6.17
C SER A 115 15.49 6.98 -4.96
N LYS A 116 14.59 6.25 -4.30
CA LYS A 116 14.93 5.43 -3.12
C LYS A 116 15.78 4.22 -3.47
N LEU A 117 15.49 3.56 -4.59
CA LEU A 117 16.20 2.34 -5.01
C LEU A 117 17.47 2.63 -5.80
N ASN A 118 17.64 3.85 -6.32
CA ASN A 118 18.68 4.18 -7.30
C ASN A 118 18.61 3.25 -8.53
N ASN A 119 17.40 3.00 -9.03
CA ASN A 119 17.13 2.19 -10.22
C ASN A 119 16.22 2.98 -11.18
N GLU A 120 16.58 3.02 -12.46
CA GLU A 120 15.85 3.75 -13.50
C GLU A 120 14.75 2.90 -14.19
N ASN A 121 14.81 1.57 -14.04
CA ASN A 121 13.97 0.59 -14.73
C ASN A 121 12.88 0.02 -13.82
N ILE A 122 11.91 0.87 -13.49
CA ILE A 122 10.73 0.50 -12.71
C ILE A 122 9.48 0.70 -13.56
N GLU A 123 8.67 -0.33 -13.67
CA GLU A 123 7.40 -0.35 -14.39
C GLU A 123 6.26 -0.80 -13.46
N LEU A 124 5.05 -0.30 -13.73
CA LEU A 124 3.83 -0.76 -13.07
C LEU A 124 2.95 -1.49 -14.08
N LYS A 125 2.60 -2.74 -13.78
CA LYS A 125 1.65 -3.52 -14.58
C LYS A 125 0.34 -3.65 -13.82
N LYS A 126 -0.74 -3.07 -14.35
CA LYS A 126 -2.07 -3.24 -13.74
C LYS A 126 -2.47 -4.71 -13.79
N VAL A 127 -2.83 -5.26 -12.65
CA VAL A 127 -3.25 -6.67 -12.52
C VAL A 127 -4.72 -6.80 -12.12
N PHE A 128 -5.29 -5.76 -11.52
CA PHE A 128 -6.69 -5.75 -11.11
C PHE A 128 -7.20 -4.32 -10.99
N SER A 129 -8.50 -4.15 -11.21
CA SER A 129 -9.25 -2.94 -10.86
C SER A 129 -10.69 -3.30 -10.57
N ASN A 130 -11.30 -2.65 -9.58
CA ASN A 130 -12.69 -2.84 -9.22
C ASN A 130 -13.57 -1.63 -9.59
N ASN A 131 -14.87 -1.75 -9.38
CA ASN A 131 -15.85 -0.70 -9.74
C ASN A 131 -15.92 0.45 -8.73
N ILE A 132 -15.12 0.45 -7.67
CA ILE A 132 -15.02 1.54 -6.70
C ILE A 132 -13.71 2.34 -6.87
N GLY A 133 -13.02 2.13 -8.01
CA GLY A 133 -11.81 2.87 -8.39
C GLY A 133 -10.53 2.35 -7.75
N GLU A 134 -10.57 1.20 -7.06
CA GLU A 134 -9.38 0.60 -6.46
C GLU A 134 -8.70 -0.36 -7.43
N SER A 135 -7.39 -0.20 -7.56
CA SER A 135 -6.55 -0.92 -8.51
C SER A 135 -5.33 -1.51 -7.83
N LEU A 136 -4.89 -2.66 -8.35
CA LEU A 136 -3.65 -3.32 -7.98
C LEU A 136 -2.69 -3.28 -9.16
N PHE A 137 -1.44 -2.90 -8.90
CA PHE A 137 -0.35 -2.90 -9.86
C PHE A 137 0.78 -3.76 -9.36
N GLU A 138 1.26 -4.68 -10.19
CA GLU A 138 2.53 -5.36 -9.96
C GLU A 138 3.68 -4.41 -10.27
N ILE A 139 4.63 -4.29 -9.34
CA ILE A 139 5.84 -3.50 -9.49
C ILE A 139 6.90 -4.39 -10.11
N ILE A 140 7.36 -4.02 -11.30
CA ILE A 140 8.39 -4.75 -12.05
C ILE A 140 9.67 -3.93 -12.02
N ILE A 141 10.71 -4.49 -11.43
CA ILE A 141 12.07 -3.93 -11.40
C ILE A 141 12.93 -4.76 -12.35
N LYS A 142 13.59 -4.10 -13.31
CA LYS A 142 14.49 -4.73 -14.28
C LYS A 142 15.94 -4.32 -14.07
#